data_AF-A0AB33J7L2-F1
#
_entry.id   AF-A0AB33J7L2-F1
#
_cell.length_a   1.000
_cell.length_b   1.000
_cell.length_c   1.000
_cell.angle_alpha   90.00
_cell.angle_beta   90.00
_cell.angle_gamma   90.00
#
_symmetry.space_group_name_H-M   'P 1'
#
loop_
_entity.id
_entity.type
_entity.pdbx_description
1 polymer ?
#
loop_
_entity_poly.entity_id
_entity_poly.type
_entity_poly.pdbx_seq_one_letter_code
_entity_poly.pdbx_strand_id
1 'polypeptide(L)' 'MKKDSFLYRAYDLYYDGFRHMTLGKTLWTVILIKLFIMFAILKVFFFPDFLGKKAPKGQKGQFVSEQLINRAK' A
#
# COMPACT_ATOMS: atom_id res chain seq x y z
N MET A 1 26.48 -26.80 13.88
CA MET A 1 26.80 -25.79 12.85
C MET A 1 26.90 -24.44 13.54
N LYS A 2 28.12 -23.90 13.67
CA LYS A 2 28.36 -22.60 14.30
C LYS A 2 27.97 -21.49 13.32
N LYS A 3 26.76 -20.96 13.45
CA LYS A 3 26.40 -19.64 12.94
C LYS A 3 25.95 -18.82 14.13
N ASP A 4 26.90 -18.51 14.99
CA ASP A 4 26.75 -17.43 15.98
C ASP A 4 26.83 -16.11 15.20
N SER A 5 25.82 -15.88 14.38
CA SER A 5 25.73 -14.70 13.55
C SER A 5 25.46 -13.54 14.49
N PHE A 6 26.48 -12.73 14.74
CA PHE A 6 26.38 -11.42 15.38
C PHE A 6 25.14 -10.63 14.90
N LEU A 7 24.78 -10.79 13.63
CA LEU A 7 23.56 -10.27 13.00
C LEU A 7 22.25 -10.78 13.64
N TYR A 8 22.17 -12.04 14.03
CA TYR A 8 20.99 -12.61 14.69
C TYR A 8 20.81 -12.04 16.09
N ARG A 9 21.90 -11.89 16.87
CA ARG A 9 21.85 -11.23 18.18
C ARG A 9 21.52 -9.74 18.07
N ALA A 10 22.03 -9.05 17.05
CA ALA A 10 21.68 -7.66 16.79
C ALA A 10 20.21 -7.50 16.39
N TYR A 11 19.68 -8.42 15.56
CA TYR A 11 18.26 -8.46 15.22
C TYR A 11 17.38 -8.73 16.44
N ASP A 12 17.76 -9.70 17.27
CA ASP A 12 17.01 -10.07 18.47
C ASP A 12 16.96 -8.92 19.48
N LEU A 13 18.07 -8.21 19.72
CA LEU A 13 18.10 -7.02 20.58
C LEU A 13 17.17 -5.90 20.07
N TYR A 14 17.16 -5.65 18.75
CA TYR A 14 16.30 -4.64 18.14
C TYR A 14 14.83 -5.05 18.17
N TYR A 15 14.54 -6.32 17.86
CA TYR A 15 13.20 -6.89 17.90
C TYR A 15 12.63 -6.89 19.32
N ASP A 16 13.42 -7.30 20.31
CA ASP A 16 13.02 -7.37 21.71
C ASP A 16 12.84 -5.97 22.31
N GLY A 17 13.75 -5.04 22.02
CA GLY A 17 13.58 -3.62 22.38
C GLY A 17 12.35 -2.97 21.76
N PHE A 18 12.07 -3.25 20.48
CA PHE A 18 10.88 -2.78 19.79
C PHE A 18 9.58 -3.39 20.37
N ARG A 19 9.62 -4.65 20.79
CA ARG A 19 8.47 -5.35 21.38
C ARG A 19 8.20 -4.93 22.82
N HIS A 20 9.23 -4.58 23.60
CA HIS A 20 9.07 -4.08 24.97
C HIS A 20 8.72 -2.59 25.04
N MET A 21 8.90 -1.82 23.96
CA MET A 21 8.48 -0.41 23.91
C MET A 21 6.98 -0.25 23.60
N THR A 22 6.24 0.34 24.53
CA THR A 22 4.86 0.78 24.32
C THR A 22 4.78 1.98 23.36
N LEU A 23 5.69 2.94 23.50
CA LEU A 23 5.75 4.13 22.63
C LEU A 23 6.06 3.78 21.17
N GLY A 24 7.00 2.85 20.92
CA GLY A 24 7.38 2.41 19.58
C GLY A 24 6.22 1.78 18.81
N LYS A 25 5.44 0.91 19.46
CA LYS A 25 4.22 0.32 18.89
C LYS A 25 3.18 1.37 18.54
N THR A 26 2.98 2.35 19.42
CA THR A 26 2.03 3.45 19.18
C THR A 26 2.48 4.27 17.98
N LEU A 27 3.76 4.66 17.89
CA LEU A 27 4.29 5.39 16.73
C LEU A 27 4.13 4.60 15.43
N TRP A 28 4.47 3.31 15.45
CA TRP A 28 4.31 2.45 14.28
C TRP A 28 2.85 2.33 13.83
N THR A 29 1.94 2.22 14.78
CA THR A 29 0.49 2.21 14.53
C THR A 29 0.05 3.52 13.89
N VAL A 30 0.53 4.67 14.39
CA VAL A 30 0.24 5.98 13.81
C VAL A 30 0.76 6.09 12.37
N ILE A 31 1.98 5.60 12.10
CA ILE A 31 2.56 5.58 10.75
C ILE A 31 1.71 4.71 9.81
N LEU A 32 1.33 3.50 10.23
CA LEU A 32 0.47 2.60 9.45
C LEU A 32 -0.88 3.25 9.14
N ILE A 33 -1.52 3.85 10.13
CA ILE A 33 -2.80 4.56 9.96
C ILE A 33 -2.62 5.72 8.97
N LYS A 34 -1.57 6.53 9.13
CA LYS A 34 -1.31 7.67 8.25
C LYS A 34 -1.07 7.22 6.81
N LEU A 35 -0.28 6.17 6.60
CA LEU A 35 -0.05 5.58 5.28
C LEU A 35 -1.36 5.05 4.67
N PHE A 36 -2.19 4.36 5.46
CA PHE A 36 -3.49 3.87 5.00
C PHE A 36 -4.42 5.01 4.59
N ILE A 37 -4.54 6.06 5.41
CA ILE A 37 -5.36 7.24 5.13
C ILE A 37 -4.85 7.97 3.88
N MET A 38 -3.54 8.20 3.77
CA MET A 38 -2.95 8.84 2.59
C MET A 38 -3.20 8.01 1.33
N PHE A 39 -3.02 6.69 1.40
CA PHE A 39 -3.30 5.79 0.29
C PHE A 39 -4.79 5.78 -0.07
N ALA A 40 -5.69 5.76 0.92
CA ALA A 40 -7.13 5.75 0.68
C ALA A 40 -7.61 7.05 0.02
N ILE A 41 -7.14 8.21 0.49
CA ILE A 41 -7.48 9.51 -0.11
C ILE A 41 -6.98 9.58 -1.55
N LEU A 42 -5.70 9.23 -1.78
CA LEU A 42 -5.15 9.18 -3.12
C LEU A 42 -5.92 8.17 -4.00
N LYS A 43 -6.27 7.01 -3.48
CA LYS A 43 -7.03 5.99 -4.21
C LYS A 43 -8.42 6.49 -4.59
N VAL A 44 -9.16 7.10 -3.68
CA VAL A 44 -10.53 7.58 -3.94
C VAL A 44 -10.51 8.84 -4.83
N PHE A 45 -9.54 9.73 -4.66
CA PHE A 45 -9.45 10.98 -5.41
C PHE A 45 -8.81 10.81 -6.80
N PHE A 46 -7.77 9.99 -6.94
CA PHE A 46 -7.11 9.71 -8.23
C PHE A 46 -7.73 8.53 -8.98
N PHE A 47 -8.40 7.59 -8.29
CA PHE A 47 -9.15 6.50 -8.90
C PHE A 47 -10.62 6.49 -8.43
N PRO A 48 -11.38 7.58 -8.63
CA PRO A 48 -12.83 7.47 -8.52
C PRO A 48 -13.30 6.46 -9.57
N ASP A 49 -14.46 5.85 -9.34
CA ASP A 49 -15.02 4.73 -10.10
C ASP A 49 -15.41 5.15 -11.55
N PHE A 50 -14.42 5.58 -12.33
CA PHE A 50 -14.52 6.04 -13.72
C PHE A 50 -15.03 4.92 -14.62
N LEU A 51 -14.78 3.66 -14.25
CA LEU A 51 -15.18 2.47 -14.98
C LEU A 51 -16.62 2.03 -14.67
N GLY A 52 -17.17 2.39 -13.51
CA GLY A 52 -18.55 2.06 -13.12
C GLY A 52 -19.60 3.00 -13.72
N LYS A 53 -19.28 4.29 -13.88
CA LYS A 53 -20.25 5.30 -14.35
C LYS A 53 -20.39 5.43 -15.88
N LYS A 54 -19.44 4.91 -16.67
CA LYS A 54 -19.43 5.10 -18.14
C LYS A 54 -19.54 3.82 -18.98
N ALA A 55 -19.50 2.63 -18.38
CA ALA A 55 -19.56 1.38 -19.11
C ALA A 55 -20.84 0.58 -18.74
N PRO A 56 -21.70 0.25 -19.72
CA PRO A 56 -22.72 -0.79 -19.53
C PRO A 56 -22.05 -2.08 -19.06
N LYS A 57 -22.70 -2.81 -18.13
CA LYS A 57 -22.16 -4.05 -17.54
C LYS A 57 -21.63 -4.98 -18.64
N GLY A 58 -20.31 -5.20 -18.67
CA GLY A 58 -19.67 -6.22 -19.52
C GLY A 58 -18.64 -5.72 -20.55
N GLN A 59 -18.55 -4.42 -20.85
CA GLN A 59 -17.65 -3.90 -21.93
C GLN A 59 -16.60 -2.88 -21.46
N LYS A 60 -16.20 -2.94 -20.18
CA LYS A 60 -15.20 -2.02 -19.60
C LYS A 60 -13.87 -2.01 -20.35
N GLY A 61 -13.44 -3.16 -20.88
CA GLY A 61 -12.18 -3.27 -21.63
C GLY A 61 -12.22 -2.62 -23.01
N GLN A 62 -13.32 -2.78 -23.76
CA GLN A 62 -13.46 -2.22 -25.11
C GLN A 62 -13.48 -0.68 -25.09
N PHE A 63 -14.17 -0.07 -24.13
CA PHE A 63 -14.22 1.39 -23.96
C PHE A 63 -12.84 2.01 -23.66
N VAL A 64 -12.01 1.33 -22.84
CA VAL A 64 -10.66 1.82 -22.53
C VAL A 64 -9.75 1.72 -23.76
N SER A 65 -9.81 0.61 -24.50
CA SER A 65 -9.03 0.44 -25.73
C SER A 65 -9.39 1.49 -26.80
N GLU A 66 -10.68 1.74 -27.01
CA GLU A 66 -11.14 2.75 -27.98
C GLU A 66 -10.70 4.18 -27.60
N GLN A 67 -10.74 4.52 -26.30
CA GLN A 67 -10.29 5.82 -25.80
C GLN A 67 -8.76 6.01 -25.88
N LEU A 68 -7.97 4.94 -25.73
CA LEU A 68 -6.52 4.98 -25.91
C LEU A 68 -6.15 5.15 -27.39
N ILE A 69 -6.83 4.44 -28.29
CA ILE A 69 -6.63 4.56 -29.74
C ILE A 69 -6.99 5.96 -30.24
N ASN A 70 -8.10 6.53 -29.77
CA ASN A 70 -8.58 7.85 -30.23
C ASN A 70 -7.74 9.02 -29.67
N ARG A 71 -7.14 8.88 -28.48
CA ARG A 71 -6.19 9.88 -27.93
C ARG A 71 -4.78 9.79 -28.52
N ALA A 72 -4.40 8.65 -29.09
CA ALA A 72 -3.11 8.46 -29.74
C ALA A 72 -3.09 8.95 -31.20
N LYS A 73 -4.25 9.38 -31.72
CA LYS A 73 -4.41 10.01 -33.03
C LYS A 73 -4.26 11.52 -32.92
#